data_AF-A0A3D1V2Z1-F1
#
_entry.id   AF-A0A3D1V2Z1-F1
#
_cell.length_a   1.000
_cell.length_b   1.000
_cell.length_c   1.000
_cell.angle_alpha   90.00
_cell.angle_beta   90.00
_cell.angle_gamma   90.00
#
_symmetry.space_group_name_H-M   'P 1'
#
loop_
_entity.id
_entity.type
_entity.pdbx_description
1 polymer ?
#
loop_
_entity_poly.entity_id
_entity_poly.type
_entity_poly.pdbx_seq_one_letter_code
_entity_poly.pdbx_strand_id
1 'polypeptide(L)'
;MPDERASDQGLGTIEAEFRAWLSAHPAATLTELEIELDRRLRAGRAQILREAVTAMPNPAGVCPDCGRPLVAHGQHVRRLVTQGDEPLTVERSYQRCPACGAGLFPPG
;
A
#
# COMPACT_ATOMS: atom_id res chain seq x y z
N MET A 1 10.92 8.12 11.40
CA MET A 1 10.33 6.98 12.10
C MET A 1 8.85 7.01 11.79
N PRO A 2 8.30 6.05 11.03
CA PRO A 2 6.84 5.94 10.90
C PRO A 2 6.24 5.76 12.30
N ASP A 3 5.07 6.36 12.51
CA ASP A 3 4.40 6.40 13.81
C ASP A 3 3.90 5.00 14.19
N GLU A 4 4.57 4.35 15.13
CA GLU A 4 4.18 3.03 15.68
C GLU A 4 2.73 3.00 16.17
N ARG A 5 2.18 4.15 16.60
CA ARG A 5 0.80 4.26 17.09
C ARG A 5 -0.23 4.16 15.96
N ALA A 6 0.11 4.59 14.75
CA ALA A 6 -0.75 4.46 13.58
C ALA A 6 -0.86 2.99 13.12
N SER A 7 0.25 2.26 13.18
CA SER A 7 0.29 0.82 12.86
C SER A 7 -0.50 -0.02 13.88
N ASP A 8 -0.43 0.34 15.17
CA ASP A 8 -1.16 -0.33 16.25
C ASP A 8 -2.68 -0.11 16.16
N GLN A 9 -3.10 1.06 15.67
CA GLN A 9 -4.51 1.42 15.50
C GLN A 9 -5.20 0.58 14.40
N GLY A 10 -4.48 0.24 13.32
CA GLY A 10 -5.02 -0.53 12.20
C GLY A 10 -5.41 -1.97 12.55
N LEU A 11 -4.58 -2.67 13.34
CA LEU A 11 -4.90 -4.03 13.81
C LEU A 11 -6.02 -4.02 14.87
N GLY A 12 -6.01 -3.03 15.76
CA GLY A 12 -7.07 -2.86 16.76
C GLY A 12 -8.46 -2.64 16.14
N THR A 13 -8.54 -1.90 15.03
CA THR A 13 -9.80 -1.72 14.28
C THR A 13 -10.30 -3.04 13.68
N ILE A 14 -9.41 -3.84 13.09
CA ILE A 14 -9.78 -5.14 12.50
C ILE A 14 -10.34 -6.10 13.55
N GLU A 15 -9.69 -6.18 14.72
CA GLU A 15 -10.14 -7.02 15.83
C GLU A 15 -11.52 -6.59 16.34
N ALA A 16 -11.75 -5.28 16.52
CA ALA A 16 -13.02 -4.74 16.97
C ALA A 16 -14.16 -5.04 15.96
N GLU A 17 -13.92 -4.85 14.67
CA GLU A 17 -14.89 -5.14 13.62
C GLU A 17 -15.20 -6.64 13.50
N PHE A 18 -14.18 -7.50 13.68
CA PHE A 18 -14.38 -8.94 13.68
C PHE A 18 -15.21 -9.40 14.88
N ARG A 19 -14.97 -8.85 16.08
CA ARG A 19 -15.81 -9.13 17.27
C ARG A 19 -17.25 -8.68 17.08
N ALA A 20 -17.47 -7.50 16.50
CA ALA A 20 -18.82 -7.03 16.18
C ALA A 20 -19.52 -7.98 15.21
N TRP A 21 -18.80 -8.48 14.21
CA TRP A 21 -19.32 -9.47 13.27
C TRP A 21 -19.65 -10.81 13.95
N LEU A 22 -18.78 -11.33 14.82
CA LEU A 22 -19.08 -12.54 15.60
C LEU A 22 -20.36 -12.41 16.42
N SER A 23 -20.57 -11.24 17.05
CA SER A 23 -21.80 -10.98 17.81
C SER A 23 -23.06 -11.02 16.93
N ALA A 24 -22.94 -10.64 15.65
CA ALA A 24 -24.03 -10.71 14.68
C ALA A 24 -24.19 -12.11 14.05
N HIS A 25 -23.18 -12.97 14.15
CA HIS A 25 -23.12 -14.29 13.51
C HIS A 25 -22.79 -15.41 14.53
N PRO A 26 -23.62 -15.61 15.56
CA PRO A 26 -23.32 -16.55 16.64
C PRO A 26 -23.28 -18.02 16.21
N ALA A 27 -23.87 -18.34 15.04
CA ALA A 27 -23.90 -19.69 14.48
C ALA A 27 -22.84 -19.93 13.39
N ALA A 28 -21.96 -18.96 13.15
CA ALA A 28 -20.94 -19.09 12.10
C ALA A 28 -19.98 -20.24 12.37
N THR A 29 -19.70 -21.00 11.32
CA THR A 29 -18.77 -22.12 11.31
C THR A 29 -17.32 -21.63 11.30
N LEU A 30 -16.37 -22.49 11.68
CA LEU A 30 -14.94 -22.17 11.63
C LEU A 30 -14.51 -21.66 10.23
N THR A 31 -15.04 -22.27 9.17
CA THR A 31 -14.75 -21.85 7.78
C THR A 31 -15.24 -20.43 7.50
N GLU A 32 -16.43 -20.06 7.97
CA GLU A 32 -16.95 -18.69 7.80
C GLU A 32 -16.15 -17.68 8.63
N LEU A 33 -15.72 -18.08 9.83
CA LEU A 33 -14.83 -17.29 10.68
C LEU A 33 -13.50 -17.00 9.96
N GLU A 34 -12.88 -18.03 9.39
CA GLU A 34 -11.62 -17.93 8.65
C GLU A 34 -11.77 -17.01 7.43
N ILE A 35 -12.79 -17.23 6.58
CA ILE A 35 -13.05 -16.41 5.39
C ILE A 35 -13.19 -14.94 5.75
N GLU A 36 -13.94 -14.65 6.82
CA GLU A 36 -14.32 -13.29 7.17
C GLU A 36 -13.20 -12.55 7.92
N LEU A 37 -12.39 -13.27 8.70
CA LEU A 37 -11.14 -12.75 9.24
C LEU A 37 -10.12 -12.47 8.13
N ASP A 38 -9.93 -13.41 7.21
CA ASP A 38 -9.03 -13.26 6.06
C ASP A 38 -9.40 -12.03 5.23
N ARG A 39 -10.69 -11.86 4.92
CA ARG A 39 -11.18 -10.71 4.15
C ARG A 39 -10.75 -9.38 4.78
N ARG A 40 -10.88 -9.25 6.11
CA ARG A 40 -10.47 -8.03 6.81
C ARG A 40 -8.95 -7.85 6.85
N LEU A 41 -8.20 -8.92 7.09
CA LEU A 41 -6.74 -8.88 7.11
C LEU A 41 -6.17 -8.47 5.76
N ARG A 42 -6.74 -8.96 4.66
CA ARG A 42 -6.30 -8.57 3.30
C ARG A 42 -6.53 -7.07 3.05
N ALA A 43 -7.72 -6.56 3.41
CA ALA A 43 -8.04 -5.14 3.29
C ALA A 43 -7.14 -4.25 4.18
N GLY A 44 -6.94 -4.65 5.45
CA GLY A 44 -6.06 -3.96 6.39
C GLY A 44 -4.61 -3.90 5.91
N ARG A 45 -4.08 -5.02 5.41
CA ARG A 45 -2.75 -5.07 4.79
C ARG A 45 -2.64 -4.12 3.60
N ALA A 46 -3.64 -4.07 2.72
CA ALA A 46 -3.64 -3.16 1.58
C ALA A 46 -3.60 -1.69 2.02
N GLN A 47 -4.33 -1.33 3.08
CA GLN A 47 -4.31 0.01 3.65
C GLN A 47 -2.94 0.37 4.23
N ILE A 48 -2.36 -0.49 5.07
CA ILE A 48 -1.03 -0.29 5.66
C ILE A 48 0.03 -0.11 4.56
N LEU A 49 0.00 -0.96 3.53
CA LEU A 49 0.92 -0.85 2.41
C LEU A 49 0.74 0.46 1.63
N ARG A 50 -0.51 0.90 1.42
CA ARG A 50 -0.80 2.18 0.75
C ARG A 50 -0.18 3.34 1.51
N GLU A 51 -0.41 3.40 2.82
CA GLU A 51 0.11 4.46 3.68
C GLU A 51 1.65 4.45 3.71
N ALA A 52 2.26 3.28 3.89
CA ALA A 52 3.71 3.13 3.86
C ALA A 52 4.30 3.61 2.52
N VAL A 53 3.76 3.14 1.39
CA VAL A 53 4.22 3.52 0.05
C VAL A 53 4.05 5.02 -0.24
N THR A 54 2.99 5.62 0.31
CA THR A 54 2.70 7.06 0.18
C THR A 54 3.64 7.91 1.04
N ALA A 55 3.96 7.45 2.26
CA ALA A 55 4.87 8.12 3.18
C ALA A 55 6.34 7.96 2.79
N MET A 56 6.69 6.96 1.99
CA MET A 56 8.05 6.79 1.48
C MET A 56 8.46 7.99 0.63
N PRO A 57 9.59 8.65 0.94
CA PRO A 57 10.11 9.71 0.10
C PRO A 57 10.42 9.17 -1.29
N ASN A 58 10.10 9.94 -2.33
CA ASN A 58 10.57 9.66 -3.68
C ASN A 58 12.00 10.22 -3.82
N PRO A 59 13.06 9.41 -3.73
CA PRO A 59 14.42 9.92 -3.77
C PRO A 59 14.67 10.66 -5.09
N ALA A 60 15.45 11.73 -5.05
CA ALA A 60 15.96 12.35 -6.27
C ALA A 60 16.86 11.32 -6.98
N GLY A 61 16.37 10.75 -8.08
CA GLY A 61 17.14 9.80 -8.87
C GLY A 61 18.10 10.51 -9.81
N VAL A 62 19.21 9.83 -10.12
CA VAL A 62 20.04 10.14 -11.29
C VAL A 62 19.65 9.20 -12.42
N CYS A 63 19.69 9.69 -13.65
CA CYS A 63 19.44 8.86 -14.82
C CYS A 63 20.56 7.81 -14.98
N PRO A 64 20.25 6.51 -15.10
CA PRO A 64 21.27 5.47 -15.29
C PRO A 64 21.95 5.57 -16.66
N ASP A 65 21.26 6.13 -17.66
CA ASP A 65 21.79 6.21 -19.03
C ASP A 65 22.74 7.41 -19.22
N CYS A 66 22.48 8.53 -18.54
CA CYS A 66 23.23 9.78 -18.79
C CYS A 66 23.70 10.52 -17.52
N GLY A 67 23.43 9.98 -16.33
CA GLY A 67 23.89 10.52 -15.04
C GLY A 67 23.22 11.81 -14.56
N ARG A 68 22.30 12.40 -15.32
CA ARG A 68 21.68 13.70 -14.95
C ARG A 68 20.60 13.54 -13.89
N PRO A 69 20.38 14.58 -13.05
CA PRO A 69 19.25 14.61 -12.12
C PRO A 69 17.92 14.45 -12.86
N LEU A 70 17.06 13.57 -12.35
CA LEU A 70 15.71 13.43 -12.85
C LEU A 70 14.82 14.54 -12.31
N VAL A 71 13.80 14.92 -13.07
CA VAL A 71 12.79 15.90 -12.66
C VAL A 71 11.44 15.22 -12.47
N ALA A 72 10.64 15.74 -11.55
CA ALA A 72 9.28 15.24 -11.34
C ALA A 72 8.44 15.42 -12.62
N HIS A 73 7.68 14.38 -12.97
CA HIS A 73 6.85 14.27 -14.16
C HIS A 73 5.43 13.86 -13.76
N GLY A 74 4.79 14.70 -12.95
CA GLY A 74 3.41 14.53 -12.50
C GLY A 74 3.19 13.38 -11.52
N GLN A 75 1.96 13.32 -10.99
CA GLN A 75 1.46 12.23 -10.16
C GLN A 75 0.76 11.21 -11.04
N HIS A 76 0.97 9.93 -10.77
CA HIS A 76 0.35 8.84 -11.52
C HIS A 76 -0.23 7.82 -10.55
N VAL A 77 -1.44 7.37 -10.88
CA VAL A 77 -2.15 6.32 -10.16
C VAL A 77 -1.72 4.97 -10.72
N ARG A 78 -1.25 4.06 -9.87
CA ARG A 78 -0.90 2.70 -10.27
C ARG A 78 -1.69 1.69 -9.44
N ARG A 79 -2.22 0.67 -10.13
CA ARG A 79 -2.82 -0.50 -9.50
C ARG A 79 -1.78 -1.61 -9.46
N LEU A 80 -1.37 -2.00 -8.26
CA LEU A 80 -0.43 -3.07 -7.99
C LEU A 80 -1.21 -4.27 -7.43
N VAL A 81 -0.84 -5.48 -7.81
CA VAL A 81 -1.34 -6.69 -7.14
C VAL A 81 -0.32 -7.04 -6.06
N THR A 82 -0.76 -7.03 -4.82
CA THR A 82 0.10 -7.44 -3.69
C THR A 82 0.12 -8.96 -3.58
N GLN A 83 1.05 -9.52 -2.78
CA GLN A 83 1.14 -10.97 -2.49
C GLN A 83 -0.14 -11.56 -1.84
N GLY A 84 -1.16 -10.74 -1.62
CA GLY A 84 -2.47 -11.10 -1.07
C GLY A 84 -3.63 -11.14 -2.05
N ASP A 85 -3.35 -10.98 -3.35
CA ASP A 85 -4.33 -10.81 -4.44
C ASP A 85 -5.28 -9.61 -4.30
N GLU A 86 -5.03 -8.71 -3.35
CA GLU A 86 -5.82 -7.49 -3.21
C GLU A 86 -5.17 -6.34 -4.01
N PRO A 87 -5.92 -5.69 -4.92
CA PRO A 87 -5.40 -4.59 -5.71
C PRO A 87 -5.10 -3.38 -4.82
N LEU A 88 -3.82 -3.03 -4.75
CA LEU A 88 -3.32 -1.83 -4.11
C LEU A 88 -3.26 -0.70 -5.12
N THR A 89 -4.10 0.32 -4.94
CA THR A 89 -3.99 1.58 -5.70
C THR A 89 -3.11 2.56 -4.92
N VAL A 90 -2.07 3.06 -5.57
CA VAL A 90 -1.11 4.04 -5.01
C VAL A 90 -0.92 5.21 -5.97
N GLU A 91 -0.81 6.41 -5.42
CA GLU A 91 -0.44 7.62 -6.17
C GLU A 91 1.03 7.93 -5.92
N ARG A 92 1.82 8.06 -7.00
CA ARG A 92 3.25 8.37 -6.90
C ARG A 92 3.71 9.33 -8.00
N SER A 93 4.73 10.12 -7.67
CA SER A 93 5.35 11.03 -8.63
C SER A 93 6.34 10.26 -9.51
N TYR A 94 6.16 10.35 -10.82
CA TYR A 94 7.12 9.80 -11.76
C TYR A 94 8.30 10.77 -11.89
N GLN A 95 9.47 10.25 -12.21
CA GLN A 95 10.62 11.08 -12.53
C GLN A 95 11.07 10.78 -13.97
N ARG A 96 11.42 11.84 -14.71
CA ARG A 96 11.92 11.73 -16.09
C ARG A 96 13.24 12.48 -16.22
N CYS A 97 14.16 11.93 -17.00
CA CYS A 97 15.39 12.63 -17.35
C CYS A 97 15.09 13.71 -18.40
N PRO A 98 15.46 14.98 -18.17
CA PRO A 98 15.25 16.04 -19.16
C PRO A 98 16.16 15.92 -20.39
N ALA A 99 17.25 15.13 -20.33
CA ALA A 99 18.21 15.03 -21.41
C ALA A 99 17.95 13.85 -22.36
N CYS A 100 17.73 12.65 -21.84
CA CYS A 100 17.48 11.47 -22.68
C CYS A 100 16.00 11.05 -22.71
N GLY A 101 15.16 11.64 -21.86
CA GLY A 101 13.74 11.30 -21.77
C GLY A 101 13.44 9.99 -21.04
N ALA A 102 14.46 9.25 -20.57
CA ALA A 102 14.27 8.02 -19.80
C ALA A 102 13.45 8.29 -18.53
N GLY A 103 12.41 7.48 -18.30
CA GLY A 103 11.62 7.50 -17.09
C GLY A 103 12.21 6.54 -16.07
N LEU A 104 12.50 7.02 -14.86
CA LEU A 104 12.85 6.13 -13.76
C LEU A 104 11.65 6.01 -12.84
N PHE A 105 11.25 4.77 -12.60
CA PHE A 105 10.25 4.43 -11.61
C PHE A 105 10.99 4.23 -10.27
N PRO A 106 10.52 4.80 -9.14
CA PRO A 106 11.11 4.46 -7.85
C PRO A 106 11.04 2.94 -7.66
N PRO A 107 12.10 2.29 -7.17
CA PRO A 107 12.10 0.84 -7.00
C PRO A 107 10.94 0.44 -6.09
N GLY A 108 10.14 -0.49 -6.59
CA GLY A 108 8.96 -1.06 -5.95
C GLY A 108 8.61 -2.36 -6.66
#